data_AF-A0A3M2DQY0-F1
#
_entry.id   AF-A0A3M2DQY0-F1
#
_cell.length_a   1.000
_cell.length_b   1.000
_cell.length_c   1.000
_cell.angle_alpha   90.00
_cell.angle_beta   90.00
_cell.angle_gamma   90.00
#
_symmetry.space_group_name_H-M   'P 1'
#
loop_
_entity.id
_entity.type
_entity.pdbx_description
1 polymer ?
#
loop_
_entity_poly.entity_id
_entity_poly.type
_entity_poly.pdbx_seq_one_letter_code
_entity_poly.pdbx_strand_id
1 'polypeptide(L)' 'DEARAADEAFITSASTFVMPVVEIEGGPVGDGRPGPVARRLRDIYIDEARRSAI' A
#
# COMPACT_ATOMS: atom_id res chain seq x y z
N ASP A 1 14.14 1.15 11.27
CA ASP A 1 14.26 2.61 11.15
C ASP A 1 13.86 3.15 9.79
N GLU A 2 14.40 2.62 8.68
CA GLU A 2 14.06 3.09 7.31
C GLU A 2 12.56 3.10 6.99
N ALA A 3 11.82 2.03 7.33
CA ALA A 3 10.38 1.96 7.04
C ALA A 3 9.54 3.02 7.78
N ARG A 4 9.99 3.47 8.96
CA ARG A 4 9.32 4.53 9.73
C ARG A 4 9.60 5.92 9.18
N ALA A 5 10.73 6.09 8.51
CA ALA A 5 11.14 7.34 7.88
C ALA A 5 10.64 7.47 6.43
N ALA A 6 9.93 6.47 5.92
CA ALA A 6 9.41 6.48 4.56
C ALA A 6 8.24 7.46 4.40
N ASP A 7 8.16 8.10 3.24
CA ASP A 7 7.00 8.93 2.86
C ASP A 7 5.73 8.08 2.68
N GLU A 8 5.90 6.83 2.22
CA GLU A 8 4.83 5.84 2.05
C GLU A 8 5.35 4.43 2.33
N ALA A 9 4.46 3.56 2.84
CA ALA A 9 4.71 2.13 2.95
C ALA A 9 3.47 1.32 2.53
N PHE A 10 3.69 0.11 2.01
CA PHE A 10 2.63 -0.82 1.66
C PHE A 10 3.12 -2.26 1.75
N ILE A 11 2.19 -3.19 1.91
CA ILE A 11 2.45 -4.64 1.88
C ILE A 11 1.68 -5.29 0.74
N THR A 12 2.18 -6.44 0.28
CA THR A 12 1.52 -7.23 -0.75
C THR A 12 1.31 -8.67 -0.31
N SER A 13 0.14 -9.23 -0.60
CA SER A 13 -0.12 -10.67 -0.49
C SER A 13 -1.16 -11.11 -1.51
N ALA A 14 -1.25 -12.42 -1.77
CA ALA A 14 -2.28 -12.97 -2.65
C ALA A 14 -3.72 -12.61 -2.17
N SER A 15 -3.92 -12.53 -0.85
CA SER A 15 -5.23 -12.27 -0.25
C SER A 15 -5.51 -10.79 0.00
N THR A 16 -4.47 -9.98 0.20
CA THR A 16 -4.58 -8.58 0.63
C THR A 16 -4.32 -7.59 -0.53
N PHE A 17 -3.90 -8.09 -1.70
CA PHE A 17 -3.48 -7.26 -2.83
C PHE A 17 -2.39 -6.27 -2.41
N VAL A 18 -2.41 -5.04 -2.91
CA VAL A 18 -1.58 -3.93 -2.43
C VAL A 18 -2.34 -3.20 -1.32
N MET A 19 -1.83 -3.25 -0.09
CA MET A 19 -2.43 -2.61 1.08
C MET A 19 -1.50 -1.53 1.66
N PRO A 20 -1.92 -0.26 1.70
CA PRO A 20 -1.17 0.82 2.34
C PRO A 20 -0.97 0.57 3.84
N VAL A 21 0.24 0.88 4.33
CA VAL A 21 0.57 0.89 5.77
C VAL A 21 0.67 2.36 6.19
N VAL A 22 -0.13 2.75 7.18
CA VAL A 22 -0.21 4.14 7.67
C VAL A 22 0.42 4.33 9.06
N GLU A 23 0.76 3.24 9.74
CA GLU A 23 1.33 3.27 11.09
C GLU A 23 2.30 2.10 11.29
N ILE A 24 3.46 2.36 11.91
CA ILE A 24 4.48 1.35 12.25
C ILE A 24 4.95 1.56 13.70
N GLU A 25 4.63 0.57 14.54
CA GLU A 25 4.84 0.57 16.00
C GLU A 25 4.42 1.91 16.66
N GLY A 26 3.15 2.27 16.49
CA GLY A 26 2.50 3.40 17.16
C GLY A 26 2.79 4.78 16.54
N GLY A 27 3.66 4.87 15.54
CA GLY A 27 3.99 6.12 14.84
C GLY A 27 3.41 6.15 13.42
N PRO A 28 2.95 7.31 12.93
CA PRO A 28 2.43 7.43 11.56
C PRO A 28 3.56 7.22 10.54
N VAL A 29 3.22 6.61 9.40
CA VAL A 29 4.05 6.64 8.19
C VAL A 29 3.64 7.86 7.37
N GLY A 30 4.59 8.72 7.01
CA GLY A 30 4.30 9.99 6.34
C GLY A 30 3.32 10.85 7.14
N ASP A 31 2.16 11.15 6.55
CA ASP A 31 1.07 11.94 7.17
C ASP A 31 -0.02 11.09 7.85
N GLY A 32 0.21 9.77 7.98
CA GLY A 32 -0.74 8.82 8.55
C GLY A 32 -1.93 8.52 7.63
N ARG A 33 -1.81 8.81 6.32
CA ARG A 33 -2.83 8.51 5.31
C ARG A 33 -2.25 7.69 4.16
N PRO A 34 -3.08 6.92 3.43
CA PRO A 34 -2.61 6.24 2.23
C PRO A 34 -2.09 7.23 1.17
N GLY A 35 -0.79 7.17 0.92
CA GLY A 35 -0.15 8.05 -0.05
C GLY A 35 -0.55 7.75 -1.51
N PRO A 36 -0.24 8.67 -2.43
CA PRO A 36 -0.60 8.56 -3.84
C PRO A 36 0.02 7.33 -4.54
N VAL A 37 1.23 6.90 -4.18
CA VAL A 37 1.90 5.76 -4.84
C VAL A 37 1.24 4.45 -4.45
N ALA A 38 1.04 4.20 -3.16
CA ALA A 38 0.38 3.00 -2.67
C ALA A 38 -1.06 2.87 -3.19
N ARG A 39 -1.81 3.98 -3.27
CA ARG A 39 -3.15 4.01 -3.86
C ARG A 39 -3.11 3.66 -5.35
N ARG A 40 -2.22 4.27 -6.12
CA ARG A 40 -2.12 4.03 -7.56
C ARG A 40 -1.74 2.58 -7.87
N LEU A 41 -0.81 2.01 -7.12
CA LEU A 41 -0.41 0.61 -7.28
C LEU A 41 -1.57 -0.34 -6.99
N ARG A 42 -2.37 -0.06 -5.95
CA ARG A 42 -3.56 -0.84 -5.62
C ARG A 42 -4.61 -0.80 -6.74
N ASP A 43 -4.88 0.38 -7.29
CA ASP A 43 -5.85 0.52 -8.38
C ASP A 43 -5.43 -0.30 -9.60
N ILE A 44 -4.16 -0.17 -10.02
CA ILE A 44 -3.60 -0.93 -11.14
C ILE A 44 -3.67 -2.44 -10.88
N TYR A 45 -3.31 -2.88 -9.67
CA TYR A 45 -3.34 -4.30 -9.32
C TYR A 45 -4.75 -4.88 -9.39
N ILE A 46 -5.75 -4.17 -8.85
CA ILE A 46 -7.15 -4.62 -8.87
C ILE A 46 -7.68 -4.69 -10.31
N ASP A 47 -7.34 -3.68 -11.12
CA ASP A 47 -7.75 -3.65 -12.53
C ASP A 47 -7.09 -4.76 -13.35
N GLU A 48 -5.83 -5.12 -13.07
CA GLU A 48 -5.18 -6.29 -13.67
C GLU A 48 -5.83 -7.60 -13.20
N ALA A 49 -6.01 -7.78 -11.90
CA ALA A 49 -6.61 -8.99 -11.34
C ALA A 49 -8.02 -9.24 -11.91
N ARG A 50 -8.79 -8.18 -12.19
CA ARG A 50 -10.09 -8.27 -12.87
C ARG A 50 -9.97 -8.68 -14.34
N ARG A 51 -8.94 -8.20 -15.05
CA ARG A 51 -8.71 -8.55 -16.46
C ARG A 51 -8.24 -9.98 -16.65
N SER A 52 -7.40 -10.48 -15.75
CA SER A 52 -6.86 -11.85 -15.82
C SER A 52 -7.80 -12.94 -15.29
N ALA A 53 -8.98 -12.57 -14.75
CA ALA A 53 -9.93 -13.50 -14.15
C ALA A 53 -10.87 -14.19 -15.18
N ILE A 54 -10.49 -14.23 -16.46
CA ILE A 54 -11.26 -14.83 -17.57
C ILE A 54 -10.38 -15.82 -18.32
#